data_AF-A0A534J720-F1
#
_entry.id   AF-A0A534J720-F1
#
_cell.length_a   1.000
_cell.length_b   1.000
_cell.length_c   1.000
_cell.angle_alpha   90.00
_cell.angle_beta   90.00
_cell.angle_gamma   90.00
#
_symmetry.space_group_name_H-M   'P 1'
#
loop_
_entity.id
_entity.type
_entity.pdbx_description
1 polymer ?
#
loop_
_entity_poly.entity_id
_entity_poly.type
_entity_poly.pdbx_seq_one_letter_code
_entity_poly.pdbx_strand_id
1 'polypeptide(L)' 'MRVVQTELTETEHALLVAYVKAHGTTIEDAVREGIRRLTIRDEVDPDDPIFEIFPLTRAKGKLKNISEEHDRYLYGDRR' A
#
# COMPACT_ATOMS: atom_id res chain seq x y z
N MET A 1 -4.10 7.62 15.06
CA MET A 1 -5.39 7.11 14.55
C MET A 1 -6.37 8.27 14.53
N ARG A 2 -7.00 8.59 13.40
CA ARG A 2 -7.99 9.68 13.31
C ARG A 2 -9.37 9.06 13.37
N VAL A 3 -10.19 9.49 14.33
CA VAL A 3 -11.58 9.04 14.45
C VAL A 3 -12.45 9.93 13.57
N VAL A 4 -13.28 9.29 12.75
CA VAL A 4 -14.26 9.97 11.90
C VAL A 4 -15.64 9.52 12.34
N GLN A 5 -16.51 10.47 12.69
CA GLN A 5 -17.91 10.18 12.96
C GLN A 5 -18.68 10.16 11.64
N THR A 6 -19.49 9.12 11.45
CA THR A 6 -20.36 8.97 10.29
C THR A 6 -21.75 8.60 10.76
N GLU A 7 -22.75 9.04 10.01
CA GLU A 7 -24.14 8.70 10.26
C GLU A 7 -24.57 7.66 9.24
N LEU A 8 -25.23 6.61 9.73
CA LEU A 8 -25.80 5.54 8.92
C LEU A 8 -27.28 5.44 9.25
N THR A 9 -28.10 5.18 8.24
CA THR A 9 -29.49 4.79 8.48
C THR A 9 -29.54 3.41 9.16
N GLU A 10 -30.64 3.11 9.86
CA GLU A 10 -30.82 1.81 10.51
C GLU A 10 -30.70 0.64 9.52
N THR A 11 -31.18 0.82 8.30
CA THR A 11 -31.13 -0.19 7.24
C THR A 11 -29.70 -0.44 6.77
N GLU A 12 -28.92 0.61 6.52
CA GLU A 12 -27.51 0.49 6.12
C GLU A 12 -26.67 -0.15 7.22
N HIS A 13 -26.92 0.23 8.48
CA HIS A 13 -26.27 -0.40 9.63
C HIS A 13 -26.60 -1.89 9.73
N ALA A 14 -27.88 -2.27 9.56
CA ALA A 14 -28.31 -3.67 9.59
C ALA A 14 -27.63 -4.50 8.47
N LEU A 15 -27.53 -3.94 7.26
CA LEU A 15 -26.84 -4.56 6.13
C LEU A 15 -25.35 -4.74 6.42
N LEU A 16 -24.69 -3.73 6.97
CA LEU A 16 -23.28 -3.79 7.33
C LEU A 16 -23.02 -4.87 8.40
N VAL A 17 -23.87 -4.95 9.43
CA VAL A 17 -23.78 -5.98 10.47
C VAL A 17 -23.98 -7.38 9.87
N ALA A 18 -24.94 -7.56 8.97
CA ALA A 18 -25.16 -8.83 8.29
C ALA A 18 -23.95 -9.25 7.44
N TYR A 19 -23.38 -8.30 6.69
CA TYR A 19 -22.18 -8.52 5.89
C TYR A 19 -20.99 -8.98 6.75
N VAL A 20 -20.74 -8.26 7.85
CA VAL A 20 -19.64 -8.55 8.78
C VAL A 20 -19.80 -9.92 9.43
N LYS A 21 -21.02 -10.30 9.82
CA LYS A 21 -21.33 -11.65 10.33
C LYS A 21 -21.07 -12.74 9.30
N ALA A 22 -21.44 -12.51 8.04
CA ALA A 22 -21.26 -13.50 6.97
C ALA A 22 -19.77 -13.73 6.62
N HIS A 23 -18.93 -12.69 6.74
CA HIS A 23 -17.51 -12.75 6.37
C HIS A 23 -16.58 -12.99 7.56
N GLY A 24 -17.11 -13.02 8.80
CA GLY A 24 -16.31 -13.23 10.00
C GLY A 24 -15.29 -12.12 10.28
N THR A 25 -15.55 -10.90 9.79
CA THR A 25 -14.67 -9.73 9.97
C THR A 25 -15.17 -8.82 11.09
N THR A 26 -14.53 -7.68 11.32
CA THR A 26 -15.07 -6.60 12.14
C THR A 26 -15.73 -5.52 11.28
N ILE A 27 -16.57 -4.67 11.89
CA ILE A 27 -17.16 -3.50 11.21
C ILE A 27 -16.05 -2.55 10.73
N GLU A 28 -15.03 -2.32 11.56
CA GLU A 28 -13.92 -1.44 11.22
C GLU A 28 -13.16 -1.96 9.98
N ASP A 29 -12.85 -3.25 9.94
CA ASP A 29 -12.12 -3.84 8.81
C ASP A 29 -12.95 -3.80 7.52
N ALA A 30 -14.24 -4.11 7.61
CA ALA A 30 -15.14 -4.07 6.46
C ALA A 30 -15.25 -2.64 5.88
N VAL A 31 -15.41 -1.64 6.75
CA VAL A 31 -15.48 -0.22 6.33
C VAL A 31 -14.13 0.23 5.77
N ARG A 32 -13.03 -0.12 6.41
CA ARG A 32 -11.67 0.21 5.96
C ARG A 32 -11.40 -0.35 4.56
N GLU A 33 -11.76 -1.60 4.33
CA GLU A 33 -11.59 -2.24 3.03
C GLU A 33 -12.50 -1.62 1.96
N GLY A 34 -13.76 -1.35 2.30
CA GLY A 34 -14.68 -0.65 1.40
C GLY A 34 -14.16 0.73 0.98
N ILE A 35 -13.68 1.53 1.94
CA ILE A 35 -13.08 2.84 1.66
C ILE A 35 -11.82 2.67 0.80
N ARG A 36 -10.93 1.72 1.11
CA ARG A 36 -9.71 1.49 0.32
C ARG A 36 -10.04 1.21 -1.14
N ARG A 37 -10.96 0.29 -1.41
CA ARG A 37 -11.38 -0.05 -2.79
C ARG A 37 -11.99 1.13 -3.55
N LEU A 38 -12.70 2.02 -2.85
CA LEU A 38 -13.32 3.19 -3.46
C LEU A 38 -12.36 4.35 -3.69
N THR A 39 -11.36 4.50 -2.81
CA THR A 39 -10.49 5.69 -2.79
C THR A 39 -9.15 5.45 -3.46
N ILE A 40 -8.61 4.24 -3.35
CA ILE A 40 -7.35 3.86 -3.98
C ILE A 40 -7.71 3.28 -5.35
N ARG A 41 -7.30 3.97 -6.41
CA ARG A 41 -7.34 3.39 -7.76
C ARG A 41 -6.38 2.21 -7.78
N ASP A 42 -6.82 1.08 -8.32
CA ASP A 42 -5.97 -0.11 -8.52
C ASP A 42 -4.98 0.06 -9.69
N GLU A 43 -4.71 1.32 -10.04
CA GLU A 43 -3.86 1.72 -11.15
C GLU A 43 -2.63 2.41 -10.56
N VAL A 44 -1.45 1.94 -11.00
CA VAL A 44 -0.20 2.63 -10.75
C VAL A 44 -0.21 3.89 -11.60
N ASP A 45 -0.08 5.05 -10.98
CA ASP A 45 0.08 6.32 -11.69
C ASP A 45 1.46 6.33 -12.36
N PRO A 46 1.54 6.24 -13.70
CA PRO A 46 2.82 6.19 -14.40
C PRO A 46 3.60 7.50 -14.28
N ASP A 47 2.92 8.61 -13.98
CA ASP A 47 3.51 9.93 -13.82
C ASP A 47 3.83 10.24 -12.34
N ASP A 48 3.71 9.26 -11.43
CA ASP A 48 4.03 9.46 -10.02
C ASP A 48 5.51 9.87 -9.89
N PRO A 49 5.80 11.03 -9.27
CA PRO A 49 7.15 11.51 -9.04
C PRO A 49 8.04 10.46 -8.38
N ILE A 50 7.53 9.49 -7.62
CA ILE A 50 8.34 8.40 -7.05
C ILE A 50 9.12 7.62 -8.13
N PHE A 51 8.57 7.51 -9.35
CA PHE A 51 9.22 6.86 -10.48
C PHE A 51 10.22 7.77 -11.21
N GLU A 52 10.08 9.09 -11.10
CA GLU A 52 10.96 10.08 -11.74
C GLU A 52 12.05 10.65 -10.80
N ILE A 53 11.81 10.65 -9.48
CA ILE A 53 12.70 11.20 -8.44
C ILE A 53 14.05 10.48 -8.44
N PHE A 54 14.10 9.24 -8.93
CA PHE A 54 15.32 8.46 -9.01
C PHE A 54 15.83 8.33 -10.43
N PRO A 55 17.07 8.78 -10.63
CA PRO A 55 18.12 7.82 -10.82
C PRO A 55 18.84 7.68 -9.47
N LEU A 56 18.76 6.50 -8.84
CA LEU A 56 19.54 6.19 -7.63
C LEU A 56 21.05 6.39 -7.84
N THR A 57 21.51 6.56 -9.08
CA THR A 57 22.87 6.96 -9.40
C THR A 57 22.90 8.00 -10.53
N ARG A 58 23.56 9.15 -10.29
CA ARG A 58 23.89 10.15 -11.33
C ARG A 58 25.07 9.72 -12.22
N ALA A 59 25.44 8.45 -12.20
CA ALA A 59 26.58 7.94 -12.96
C ALA A 59 26.10 7.48 -14.34
N LYS A 60 26.51 8.19 -15.40
CA LYS A 60 26.53 7.66 -16.77
C LYS A 60 27.56 6.52 -16.85
N GLY A 61 27.22 5.37 -16.31
CA GLY A 61 28.07 4.19 -16.34
C GLY A 61 27.19 3.00 -16.05
N LYS A 62 27.12 2.07 -17.02
CA LYS A 62 26.42 0.77 -17.00
C LYS A 62 25.75 0.49 -15.67
N LEU A 63 24.41 0.42 -15.65
CA LEU A 63 23.59 -0.13 -14.56
C LEU A 63 24.32 -1.32 -13.93
N LYS A 64 25.16 -1.05 -12.93
CA LYS A 64 25.79 -2.11 -12.15
C LYS A 64 24.68 -2.56 -11.25
N ASN A 65 24.49 -3.87 -11.16
CA ASN A 65 23.47 -4.47 -10.34
C ASN A 65 23.90 -4.38 -8.88
N ILE A 66 23.99 -3.14 -8.36
CA ILE A 66 24.45 -2.88 -7.00
C ILE A 66 23.49 -3.59 -6.04
N SER A 67 22.20 -3.66 -6.39
CA SER A 67 21.15 -4.46 -5.74
C SER A 67 21.57 -5.90 -5.41
N GLU A 68 22.28 -6.57 -6.32
CA GLU A 68 22.78 -7.94 -6.13
C GLU A 68 24.15 -8.01 -5.48
N GLU A 69 24.97 -6.95 -5.61
CA GLU A 69 26.34 -6.93 -5.09
C GLU A 69 26.49 -6.19 -3.76
N HIS A 70 25.42 -5.66 -3.16
CA HIS A 70 25.48 -4.87 -1.92
C HIS A 70 26.18 -5.62 -0.79
N ASP A 71 25.93 -6.93 -0.65
CA ASP A 71 26.54 -7.73 0.41
C ASP A 71 28.06 -7.77 0.28
N ARG A 72 28.60 -7.83 -0.94
CA ARG A 72 30.05 -7.78 -1.20
C ARG A 72 30.64 -6.43 -0.78
N TYR A 73 29.93 -5.34 -1.03
CA TYR A 73 30.39 -3.99 -0.70
C TYR A 73 30.24 -3.63 0.78
N LEU A 74 29.19 -4.11 1.44
CA LEU A 74 28.88 -3.80 2.84
C LEU A 74 29.60 -4.73 3.81
N TYR A 75 29.72 -6.01 3.47
CA TYR A 75 30.23 -7.03 4.39
C TYR A 75 31.56 -7.63 3.96
N GLY A 76 32.02 -7.34 2.72
CA GLY A 76 33.21 -7.95 2.14
C GLY A 76 33.00 -9.43 1.81
N ASP A 77 33.80 -9.96 0.89
CA ASP A 77 33.82 -11.41 0.61
C ASP A 77 34.26 -12.12 1.89
N ARG A 78 33.32 -12.78 2.60
CA ARG A 78 33.69 -13.74 3.66
C ARG A 78 34.30 -14.96 2.98
N ARG A 79 35.61 -14.90 2.78
CA ARG A 79 36.46 -16.10 2.63
C ARG A 79 37.01 -16.51 3.98
#